data_AF-A0A7W5VED8-F1
#
_entry.id   AF-A0A7W5VED8-F1
#
_cell.length_a   1.000
_cell.length_b   1.000
_cell.length_c   1.000
_cell.angle_alpha   90.00
_cell.angle_beta   90.00
_cell.angle_gamma   90.00
#
_symmetry.space_group_name_H-M   'P 1'
#
loop_
_entity.id
_entity.type
_entity.pdbx_description
1 polymer ?
#
loop_
_entity_poly.entity_id
_entity_poly.type
_entity_poly.pdbx_seq_one_letter_code
_entity_poly.pdbx_strand_id
1 'polypeptide(L)'
;MWLHSHMGHLEKYDETLARDPMAAFGLVREWMRTEWRELFAELRERRPVFATPVLTVVTRFADVTEVLSREEVFTVRAFGPRLDAALGGPFMLGRDATAMNWRDKGIMQFVLDPGDVAGVRELAGRLADEALDAAAARGEIEVVHELFRPVALGVCAQYFGLPGPDPQTLSRWTRTIITDCFANYLGDPAVQGRLGRGGRGDDRLSAR
;
A
#
# COMPACT_ATOMS: atom_id res chain seq x y z
N MET A 1 40.18 -0.93 23.23
CA MET A 1 39.60 -1.69 22.11
C MET A 1 38.44 -0.87 21.57
N TRP A 2 38.61 -0.27 20.39
CA TRP A 2 37.72 0.77 19.85
C TRP A 2 36.35 0.20 19.46
N LEU A 3 35.30 0.62 20.18
CA LEU A 3 33.92 0.49 19.71
C LEU A 3 33.76 1.41 18.49
N HIS A 4 33.70 0.83 17.30
CA HIS A 4 33.19 1.56 16.14
C HIS A 4 31.71 1.82 16.38
N SER A 5 31.40 2.98 16.97
CA SER A 5 30.03 3.49 17.06
C SER A 5 29.51 3.58 15.63
N HIS A 6 28.65 2.65 15.24
CA HIS A 6 28.01 2.72 13.93
C HIS A 6 27.17 4.00 13.93
N MET A 7 27.49 4.94 13.05
CA MET A 7 26.71 6.18 12.90
C MET A 7 25.25 5.84 12.64
N GLY A 8 24.36 6.49 13.38
CA GLY A 8 22.91 6.31 13.26
C GLY A 8 22.38 6.79 11.92
N HIS A 9 21.15 6.41 11.58
CA HIS A 9 20.49 6.84 10.35
C HIS A 9 20.34 8.35 10.30
N LEU A 10 19.98 8.99 11.42
CA LEU A 10 19.79 10.44 11.48
C LEU A 10 21.08 11.21 11.25
N GLU A 11 22.20 10.71 11.78
CA GLU A 11 23.52 11.32 11.60
C GLU A 11 23.96 11.25 10.13
N LYS A 12 23.88 10.05 9.53
CA LYS A 12 24.16 9.87 8.10
C LYS A 12 23.24 10.71 7.22
N TYR A 13 21.97 10.83 7.60
CA TYR A 13 21.00 11.64 6.88
C TYR A 13 21.37 13.12 6.94
N ASP A 14 21.68 13.68 8.11
CA ASP A 14 21.99 15.10 8.27
C ASP A 14 23.28 15.48 7.54
N GLU A 15 24.32 14.64 7.61
CA GLU A 15 25.55 14.84 6.84
C GLU A 15 25.31 14.83 5.33
N THR A 16 24.46 13.91 4.86
CA THR A 16 24.13 13.82 3.43
C THR A 16 23.26 15.00 3.01
N LEU A 17 22.28 15.39 3.82
CA LEU A 17 21.35 16.50 3.56
C LEU A 17 22.10 17.82 3.36
N ALA A 18 23.16 18.06 4.14
CA ALA A 18 23.99 19.24 4.02
C ALA A 18 24.74 19.34 2.68
N ARG A 19 24.93 18.22 1.98
CA ARG A 19 25.67 18.14 0.71
C ARG A 19 24.75 17.98 -0.49
N ASP A 20 23.80 17.05 -0.38
CA ASP A 20 22.86 16.68 -1.44
C ASP A 20 21.52 16.24 -0.80
N PRO A 21 20.51 17.13 -0.80
CA PRO A 21 19.20 16.82 -0.25
C PRO A 21 18.50 15.62 -0.90
N MET A 22 18.72 15.39 -2.19
CA MET A 22 18.07 14.30 -2.91
C MET A 22 18.77 12.96 -2.68
N ALA A 23 20.10 12.96 -2.55
CA ALA A 23 20.83 11.78 -2.08
C ALA A 23 20.41 11.41 -0.65
N ALA A 24 20.22 12.38 0.24
CA ALA A 24 19.74 12.14 1.60
C ALA A 24 18.36 11.49 1.62
N PHE A 25 17.43 11.95 0.76
CA PHE A 25 16.14 11.29 0.59
C PHE A 25 16.27 9.88 -0.02
N GLY A 26 17.25 9.66 -0.91
CA GLY A 26 17.60 8.35 -1.44
C GLY A 26 17.93 7.34 -0.34
N LEU A 27 18.74 7.75 0.65
CA LEU A 27 19.05 6.92 1.83
C LEU A 27 17.80 6.56 2.62
N VAL A 28 16.92 7.53 2.91
CA VAL A 28 15.68 7.28 3.64
C VAL A 28 14.82 6.24 2.91
N ARG A 29 14.68 6.35 1.59
CA ARG A 29 13.92 5.37 0.78
C ARG A 29 14.54 3.99 0.81
N GLU A 30 15.86 3.90 0.79
CA GLU A 30 16.57 2.63 0.90
C GLU A 30 16.36 1.98 2.26
N TRP A 31 16.58 2.72 3.35
CA TRP A 31 16.41 2.25 4.71
C TRP A 31 14.96 1.85 5.02
N MET A 32 13.96 2.55 4.49
CA MET A 32 12.56 2.12 4.60
C MET A 32 12.31 0.74 3.99
N ARG A 33 13.14 0.28 3.05
CA ARG A 33 13.04 -1.03 2.40
C ARG A 33 13.93 -2.09 3.08
N THR A 34 15.11 -1.72 3.58
CA THR A 34 16.14 -2.66 4.06
C THR A 34 16.32 -2.69 5.58
N GLU A 35 16.19 -1.54 6.23
CA GLU A 35 16.59 -1.29 7.63
C GLU A 35 15.46 -0.59 8.42
N TRP A 36 14.21 -0.88 8.05
CA TRP A 36 13.06 -0.12 8.53
C TRP A 36 12.89 -0.22 10.05
N ARG A 37 13.22 -1.36 10.67
CA ARG A 37 13.03 -1.55 12.11
C ARG A 37 13.92 -0.61 12.90
N GLU A 38 15.19 -0.55 12.52
CA GLU A 38 16.24 0.26 13.12
C GLU A 38 15.99 1.74 12.85
N LEU A 39 15.69 2.11 11.59
CA LEU A 39 15.32 3.47 11.22
C LEU A 39 14.14 3.99 12.06
N PHE A 40 13.02 3.26 12.06
CA PHE A 40 11.82 3.71 12.76
C PHE A 40 11.99 3.69 14.29
N ALA A 41 12.85 2.84 14.85
CA ALA A 41 13.19 2.89 16.28
C ALA A 41 13.93 4.18 16.62
N GLU A 42 14.95 4.52 15.84
CA GLU A 42 15.72 5.75 16.02
C GLU A 42 14.86 7.01 15.82
N LEU A 43 13.99 7.03 14.80
CA LEU A 43 13.06 8.14 14.57
C LEU A 43 12.12 8.36 15.77
N ARG A 44 11.50 7.30 16.30
CA ARG A 44 10.57 7.44 17.46
C ARG A 44 11.25 8.02 18.70
N GLU A 45 12.51 7.65 18.92
CA GLU A 45 13.30 8.09 20.07
C GLU A 45 13.79 9.54 19.89
N ARG A 46 14.39 9.85 18.74
CA ARG A 46 15.20 11.06 18.56
C ARG A 46 14.55 12.14 17.70
N ARG A 47 13.76 11.76 16.70
CA ARG A 47 13.17 12.71 15.72
C ARG A 47 11.81 12.19 15.21
N PRO A 48 10.78 12.20 16.05
CA PRO A 48 9.52 11.49 15.78
C PRO A 48 8.69 12.10 14.66
N VAL A 49 8.87 13.41 14.42
CA VAL A 49 8.40 14.14 13.24
C VAL A 49 9.64 14.46 12.40
N PHE A 50 9.85 13.67 11.35
CA PHE A 50 11.05 13.71 10.54
C PHE A 50 10.74 14.29 9.15
N ALA A 51 11.07 15.56 8.96
CA ALA A 51 10.90 16.24 7.69
C ALA A 51 12.08 15.94 6.74
N THR A 52 11.76 15.57 5.51
CA THR A 52 12.69 15.42 4.39
C THR A 52 12.34 16.41 3.28
N PRO A 53 13.21 16.61 2.27
CA PRO A 53 12.88 17.47 1.12
C PRO A 53 11.63 17.05 0.34
N VAL A 54 11.15 15.82 0.49
CA VAL A 54 10.07 15.24 -0.32
C VAL A 54 8.83 14.90 0.49
N LEU A 55 9.00 14.41 1.72
CA LEU A 55 7.89 14.02 2.61
C LEU A 55 8.25 14.22 4.08
N THR A 56 7.25 14.21 4.95
CA THR A 56 7.44 14.16 6.40
C THR A 56 6.98 12.80 6.93
N VAL A 57 7.82 12.15 7.74
CA VAL A 57 7.52 10.88 8.40
C VAL A 57 7.13 11.16 9.86
N VAL A 58 5.96 10.69 10.27
CA VAL A 58 5.47 10.77 11.64
C VAL A 58 5.44 9.36 12.23
N THR A 59 6.06 9.15 13.40
CA THR A 59 6.39 7.79 13.87
C THR A 59 5.84 7.42 15.24
N ARG A 60 5.46 8.40 16.07
CA ARG A 60 4.82 8.14 17.36
C ARG A 60 3.34 7.88 17.16
N PHE A 61 2.81 6.88 17.88
CA PHE A 61 1.40 6.49 17.79
C PHE A 61 0.45 7.68 17.97
N ALA A 62 0.66 8.49 19.02
CA ALA A 62 -0.17 9.66 19.30
C ALA A 62 -0.18 10.66 18.13
N ASP A 63 1.00 11.00 17.61
CA ASP A 63 1.16 11.95 16.49
C ASP A 63 0.52 11.40 15.20
N VAL A 64 0.68 10.10 14.92
CA VAL A 64 0.04 9.44 13.77
C VAL A 64 -1.48 9.47 13.89
N THR A 65 -2.03 9.14 15.06
CA THR A 65 -3.47 9.20 15.30
C THR A 65 -4.00 10.62 15.15
N GLU A 66 -3.29 11.63 15.67
CA GLU A 66 -3.67 13.03 15.50
C GLU A 66 -3.70 13.41 14.02
N VAL A 67 -2.62 13.13 13.28
CA VAL A 67 -2.53 13.41 11.83
C VAL A 67 -3.69 12.77 11.06
N LEU A 68 -3.98 11.49 11.31
CA LEU A 68 -5.05 10.75 10.63
C LEU A 68 -6.46 11.22 11.02
N SER A 69 -6.62 11.96 12.12
CA SER A 69 -7.91 12.47 12.59
C SER A 69 -8.22 13.91 12.13
N ARG A 70 -7.30 14.54 11.39
CA ARG A 70 -7.39 15.96 11.00
C ARG A 70 -7.31 16.12 9.49
N GLU A 71 -8.28 15.57 8.74
CA GLU A 71 -8.29 15.60 7.27
C GLU A 71 -8.32 17.01 6.67
N GLU A 72 -8.82 18.00 7.44
CA GLU A 72 -8.82 19.41 7.03
C GLU A 72 -7.41 20.01 6.94
N VAL A 73 -6.46 19.45 7.70
CA VAL A 73 -5.05 19.87 7.74
C VAL A 73 -4.18 18.91 6.92
N PHE A 74 -4.36 17.60 7.12
CA PHE A 74 -3.59 16.53 6.47
C PHE A 74 -4.43 15.84 5.41
N THR A 75 -4.66 16.58 4.32
CA THR A 75 -5.53 16.18 3.22
C THR A 75 -4.95 15.06 2.34
N VAL A 76 -5.81 14.13 1.89
CA VAL A 76 -5.44 13.10 0.89
C VAL A 76 -5.54 13.61 -0.55
N ARG A 77 -5.93 14.87 -0.78
CA ARG A 77 -6.16 15.47 -2.10
C ARG A 77 -4.96 15.37 -3.04
N ALA A 78 -3.74 15.36 -2.49
CA ALA A 78 -2.51 15.17 -3.26
C ALA A 78 -2.48 13.84 -4.03
N PHE A 79 -3.14 12.80 -3.51
CA PHE A 79 -3.24 11.48 -4.15
C PHE A 79 -4.40 11.39 -5.14
N GLY A 80 -5.41 12.25 -5.03
CA GLY A 80 -6.65 12.21 -5.80
C GLY A 80 -6.45 12.06 -7.31
N PRO A 81 -5.76 12.99 -7.99
CA PRO A 81 -5.57 12.91 -9.44
C PRO A 81 -4.84 11.63 -9.90
N ARG A 82 -3.87 11.14 -9.13
CA ARG A 82 -3.12 9.92 -9.46
C ARG A 82 -4.00 8.68 -9.30
N LEU A 83 -4.76 8.60 -8.21
CA LEU A 83 -5.72 7.53 -7.97
C LEU A 83 -6.82 7.50 -9.04
N ASP A 84 -7.37 8.66 -9.40
CA ASP A 84 -8.41 8.73 -10.41
C ASP A 84 -7.90 8.26 -11.79
N ALA A 85 -6.69 8.68 -12.16
CA ALA A 85 -6.06 8.25 -13.40
C ALA A 85 -5.75 6.75 -13.41
N ALA A 86 -5.28 6.21 -12.29
CA ALA A 86 -4.94 4.79 -12.14
C ALA A 86 -6.17 3.87 -12.14
N LEU A 87 -7.29 4.34 -11.59
CA LEU A 87 -8.54 3.59 -11.46
C LEU A 87 -9.54 3.88 -12.59
N GLY A 88 -9.23 4.83 -13.48
CA GLY A 88 -10.08 5.17 -14.62
C GLY A 88 -11.32 6.00 -14.25
N GLY A 89 -11.36 6.59 -13.06
CA GLY A 89 -12.50 7.39 -12.60
C GLY A 89 -12.33 7.88 -11.16
N PRO A 90 -13.22 8.78 -10.69
CA PRO A 90 -13.14 9.33 -9.34
C PRO A 90 -13.16 8.25 -8.25
N PHE A 91 -12.23 8.33 -7.29
CA PHE A 91 -12.14 7.36 -6.21
C PHE A 91 -12.25 7.99 -4.81
N MET A 92 -13.08 7.39 -3.95
CA MET A 92 -13.44 7.96 -2.65
C MET A 92 -12.25 8.18 -1.70
N LEU A 93 -11.20 7.35 -1.76
CA LEU A 93 -10.02 7.48 -0.89
C LEU A 93 -9.09 8.63 -1.29
N GLY A 94 -9.34 9.28 -2.43
CA GLY A 94 -8.64 10.49 -2.86
C GLY A 94 -9.40 11.78 -2.56
N ARG A 95 -10.39 11.76 -1.64
CA ARG A 95 -11.30 12.87 -1.33
C ARG A 95 -11.52 13.01 0.17
N ASP A 96 -11.26 14.18 0.73
CA ASP A 96 -11.54 14.49 2.15
C ASP A 96 -13.00 14.92 2.35
N ALA A 97 -13.76 14.16 3.16
CA ALA A 97 -15.10 14.52 3.66
C ALA A 97 -16.11 15.05 2.61
N THR A 98 -15.95 14.71 1.33
CA THR A 98 -16.85 15.15 0.26
C THR A 98 -18.12 14.27 0.22
N ALA A 99 -19.17 14.75 -0.46
CA ALA A 99 -20.39 13.96 -0.66
C ALA A 99 -20.12 12.58 -1.31
N MET A 100 -19.17 12.51 -2.24
CA MET A 100 -18.72 11.25 -2.84
C MET A 100 -18.05 10.35 -1.80
N ASN A 101 -17.14 10.90 -0.99
CA ASN A 101 -16.45 10.16 0.06
C ASN A 101 -17.45 9.52 1.04
N TRP A 102 -18.41 10.30 1.55
CA TRP A 102 -19.42 9.80 2.50
C TRP A 102 -20.36 8.77 1.87
N ARG A 103 -20.85 9.03 0.65
CA ARG A 103 -21.75 8.13 -0.05
C ARG A 103 -21.09 6.78 -0.30
N ASP A 104 -19.91 6.78 -0.92
CA ASP A 104 -19.25 5.55 -1.34
C ASP A 104 -18.75 4.76 -0.12
N LYS A 105 -18.26 5.45 0.93
CA LYS A 105 -17.89 4.82 2.21
C LYS A 105 -19.11 4.20 2.90
N GLY A 106 -20.26 4.86 2.89
CA GLY A 106 -21.50 4.32 3.45
C GLY A 106 -21.95 3.06 2.72
N ILE A 107 -21.86 3.04 1.39
CA ILE A 107 -22.13 1.84 0.59
C ILE A 107 -21.15 0.72 0.96
N MET A 108 -19.86 1.01 1.07
CA MET A 108 -18.86 0.00 1.47
C MET A 108 -19.15 -0.57 2.86
N GLN A 109 -19.54 0.26 3.83
CA GLN A 109 -19.89 -0.20 5.17
C GLN A 109 -21.16 -1.05 5.18
N PHE A 110 -22.12 -0.77 4.30
CA PHE A 110 -23.30 -1.61 4.13
C PHE A 110 -22.96 -2.98 3.52
N VAL A 111 -22.04 -3.03 2.56
CA VAL A 111 -21.55 -4.29 1.96
C VAL A 111 -20.66 -5.09 2.92
N LEU A 112 -20.00 -4.41 3.88
CA LEU A 112 -19.12 -5.01 4.89
C LEU A 112 -19.83 -5.12 6.24
N ASP A 113 -20.94 -5.86 6.29
CA ASP A 113 -21.70 -6.03 7.53
C ASP A 113 -20.85 -6.75 8.60
N PRO A 114 -20.64 -6.16 9.80
CA PRO A 114 -19.94 -6.84 10.90
C PRO A 114 -20.53 -8.20 11.29
N GLY A 115 -21.82 -8.45 11.02
CA GLY A 115 -22.47 -9.74 11.21
C GLY A 115 -21.92 -10.86 10.32
N ASP A 116 -21.34 -10.51 9.17
CA ASP A 116 -20.79 -11.48 8.22
C ASP A 116 -19.39 -11.98 8.58
N VAL A 117 -18.75 -11.39 9.61
CA VAL A 117 -17.36 -11.70 9.98
C VAL A 117 -17.14 -13.20 10.22
N ALA A 118 -18.11 -13.90 10.81
CA ALA A 118 -18.02 -15.35 11.01
C ALA A 118 -18.04 -16.11 9.68
N GLY A 119 -18.95 -15.75 8.76
CA GLY A 119 -19.07 -16.39 7.45
C GLY A 119 -17.88 -16.10 6.54
N VAL A 120 -17.39 -14.86 6.52
CA VAL A 120 -16.18 -14.48 5.77
C VAL A 120 -14.94 -15.21 6.32
N ARG A 121 -14.83 -15.36 7.64
CA ARG A 121 -13.75 -16.14 8.27
C ARG A 121 -13.81 -17.61 7.87
N GLU A 122 -14.99 -18.22 7.88
CA GLU A 122 -15.17 -19.60 7.46
C GLU A 122 -14.81 -19.78 5.98
N LEU A 123 -15.28 -18.88 5.11
CA LEU A 123 -14.94 -18.85 3.69
C LEU A 123 -13.43 -18.76 3.46
N ALA A 124 -12.75 -17.81 4.12
CA ALA A 124 -11.31 -17.66 4.00
C ALA A 124 -10.55 -18.90 4.51
N GLY A 125 -11.04 -19.54 5.57
CA GLY A 125 -10.50 -20.80 6.09
C GLY A 125 -10.62 -21.93 5.08
N ARG A 126 -11.82 -22.16 4.51
CA ARG A 126 -12.03 -23.21 3.49
C ARG A 126 -11.13 -23.00 2.27
N LEU A 127 -11.04 -21.77 1.75
CA LEU A 127 -10.17 -21.46 0.62
C LEU A 127 -8.68 -21.68 0.94
N ALA A 128 -8.28 -21.45 2.20
CA ALA A 128 -6.92 -21.71 2.65
C ALA A 128 -6.65 -23.21 2.75
N ASP A 129 -7.59 -23.99 3.30
CA ASP A 129 -7.48 -25.45 3.38
C ASP A 129 -7.36 -26.07 1.98
N GLU A 130 -8.19 -25.64 1.03
CA GLU A 130 -8.13 -26.07 -0.38
C GLU A 130 -6.76 -25.79 -1.01
N ALA A 131 -6.19 -24.60 -0.76
CA ALA A 131 -4.86 -24.23 -1.26
C ALA A 131 -3.74 -25.08 -0.63
N LEU A 132 -3.83 -25.37 0.66
CA LEU A 132 -2.86 -26.20 1.38
C LEU A 132 -2.95 -27.67 0.94
N ASP A 133 -4.15 -28.21 0.78
CA ASP A 133 -4.39 -29.56 0.30
C ASP A 133 -3.81 -29.75 -1.12
N ALA A 134 -3.96 -28.76 -1.99
CA ALA A 134 -3.39 -28.76 -3.34
C ALA A 134 -1.85 -28.73 -3.36
N ALA A 135 -1.21 -28.25 -2.28
CA ALA A 135 0.23 -28.23 -2.11
C ALA A 135 0.78 -29.43 -1.32
N ALA A 136 -0.07 -30.19 -0.63
CA ALA A 136 0.31 -31.23 0.32
C ALA A 136 1.27 -32.27 -0.28
N ALA A 137 1.05 -32.69 -1.52
CA ALA A 137 1.89 -33.68 -2.20
C ALA A 137 3.32 -33.19 -2.49
N ARG A 138 3.53 -31.86 -2.61
CA ARG A 138 4.87 -31.27 -2.83
C ARG A 138 5.64 -31.10 -1.53
N GLY A 139 4.94 -30.99 -0.40
CA GLY A 139 5.54 -30.68 0.91
C GLY A 139 6.07 -29.24 1.04
N GLU A 140 5.83 -28.40 0.03
CA GLU A 140 6.21 -26.99 0.00
C GLU A 140 5.14 -26.16 -0.74
N ILE A 141 5.05 -24.87 -0.38
CA ILE A 141 4.09 -23.92 -0.96
C ILE A 141 4.70 -22.52 -1.04
N GLU A 142 4.56 -21.87 -2.19
CA GLU A 142 4.82 -20.43 -2.33
C GLU A 142 3.62 -19.66 -1.80
N VAL A 143 3.74 -19.23 -0.54
CA VAL A 143 2.64 -18.69 0.27
C VAL A 143 1.93 -17.49 -0.39
N VAL A 144 2.61 -16.69 -1.21
CA VAL A 144 1.99 -15.52 -1.84
C VAL A 144 1.06 -15.89 -2.99
N HIS A 145 1.53 -16.66 -3.98
CA HIS A 145 0.81 -16.99 -5.20
C HIS A 145 -0.08 -18.23 -5.05
N GLU A 146 0.26 -19.14 -4.14
CA GLU A 146 -0.48 -20.38 -3.96
C GLU A 146 -1.45 -20.32 -2.78
N LEU A 147 -1.30 -19.39 -1.83
CA LEU A 147 -2.21 -19.24 -0.67
C LEU A 147 -2.87 -17.87 -0.56
N PHE A 148 -2.12 -16.81 -0.27
CA PHE A 148 -2.71 -15.50 0.06
C PHE A 148 -3.52 -14.91 -1.09
N ARG A 149 -3.00 -14.95 -2.32
CA ARG A 149 -3.69 -14.38 -3.49
C ARG A 149 -4.96 -15.18 -3.86
N PRO A 150 -4.92 -16.52 -3.98
CA PRO A 150 -6.13 -17.30 -4.21
C PRO A 150 -7.20 -17.07 -3.15
N VAL A 151 -6.83 -17.07 -1.86
CA VAL A 151 -7.78 -16.83 -0.77
C VAL A 151 -8.41 -15.44 -0.87
N ALA A 152 -7.62 -14.38 -1.06
CA ALA A 152 -8.13 -13.02 -1.18
C ALA A 152 -9.07 -12.86 -2.40
N LEU A 153 -8.69 -13.40 -3.56
CA LEU A 153 -9.52 -13.37 -4.77
C LEU A 153 -10.79 -14.21 -4.64
N GLY A 154 -10.70 -15.37 -3.98
CA GLY A 154 -11.84 -16.23 -3.69
C GLY A 154 -12.84 -15.56 -2.76
N VAL A 155 -12.38 -14.85 -1.72
CA VAL A 155 -13.25 -14.02 -0.88
C VAL A 155 -13.90 -12.92 -1.72
N CYS A 156 -13.15 -12.22 -2.58
CA CYS A 156 -13.74 -11.20 -3.45
C CYS A 156 -14.81 -11.75 -4.38
N ALA A 157 -14.56 -12.91 -4.98
CA ALA A 157 -15.50 -13.55 -5.88
C ALA A 157 -16.77 -14.03 -5.16
N GLN A 158 -16.61 -14.71 -4.01
CA GLN A 158 -17.72 -15.39 -3.35
C GLN A 158 -18.48 -14.51 -2.35
N TYR A 159 -17.80 -13.59 -1.66
CA TYR A 159 -18.45 -12.69 -0.70
C TYR A 159 -18.93 -11.38 -1.35
N PHE A 160 -18.05 -10.71 -2.11
CA PHE A 160 -18.45 -9.45 -2.78
C PHE A 160 -19.20 -9.68 -4.10
N GLY A 161 -19.24 -10.90 -4.63
CA GLY A 161 -19.79 -11.16 -5.97
C GLY A 161 -18.97 -10.52 -7.09
N LEU A 162 -17.70 -10.18 -6.82
CA LEU A 162 -16.81 -9.50 -7.73
C LEU A 162 -15.67 -10.46 -8.11
N PRO A 163 -15.87 -11.35 -9.10
CA PRO A 163 -14.78 -12.16 -9.61
C PRO A 163 -13.73 -11.21 -10.18
N GLY A 164 -12.60 -11.10 -9.46
CA GLY A 164 -11.47 -10.29 -9.90
C GLY A 164 -10.81 -10.88 -11.14
N PRO A 165 -9.83 -10.18 -11.74
CA PRO A 165 -9.00 -10.78 -12.77
C PRO A 165 -8.21 -11.96 -12.18
N ASP A 166 -7.52 -12.73 -13.03
CA ASP A 166 -6.64 -13.79 -12.56
C ASP A 166 -5.54 -13.24 -11.61
N PRO A 167 -4.95 -14.08 -10.73
CA PRO A 167 -3.96 -13.65 -9.74
C PRO A 167 -2.75 -12.90 -10.32
N GLN A 168 -2.33 -13.24 -11.55
CA GLN A 168 -1.17 -12.64 -12.19
C GLN A 168 -1.52 -11.24 -12.70
N THR A 169 -2.69 -11.09 -13.30
CA THR A 169 -3.22 -9.78 -13.71
C THR A 169 -3.44 -8.87 -12.51
N LEU A 170 -4.06 -9.36 -11.43
CA LEU A 170 -4.17 -8.59 -10.18
C LEU A 170 -2.79 -8.17 -9.64
N SER A 171 -1.79 -9.05 -9.70
CA SER A 171 -0.41 -8.75 -9.30
C SER A 171 0.18 -7.57 -10.09
N ARG A 172 0.02 -7.61 -11.41
CA ARG A 172 0.53 -6.57 -12.30
C ARG A 172 -0.17 -5.24 -12.04
N TRP A 173 -1.50 -5.24 -11.96
CA TRP A 173 -2.27 -4.02 -11.68
C TRP A 173 -1.92 -3.43 -10.32
N THR A 174 -1.98 -4.24 -9.26
CA THR A 174 -1.68 -3.79 -7.89
C THR A 174 -0.27 -3.21 -7.78
N ARG A 175 0.75 -3.91 -8.30
CA ARG A 175 2.13 -3.40 -8.27
C ARG A 175 2.25 -2.07 -9.01
N THR A 176 1.63 -1.95 -10.16
CA THR A 176 1.72 -0.74 -10.99
C THR A 176 1.02 0.45 -10.30
N ILE A 177 -0.21 0.26 -9.84
CA ILE A 177 -1.01 1.29 -9.15
C ILE A 177 -0.31 1.73 -7.86
N ILE A 178 0.12 0.78 -7.02
CA ILE A 178 0.77 1.12 -5.74
C ILE A 178 2.10 1.84 -5.98
N THR A 179 2.89 1.39 -6.95
CA THR A 179 4.17 2.03 -7.26
C THR A 179 3.95 3.47 -7.70
N ASP A 180 3.01 3.72 -8.60
CA ASP A 180 2.79 5.07 -9.12
C ASP A 180 2.11 6.01 -8.11
N CYS A 181 1.13 5.51 -7.36
CA CYS A 181 0.39 6.33 -6.42
C CYS A 181 1.18 6.62 -5.13
N PHE A 182 1.98 5.66 -4.64
CA PHE A 182 2.53 5.72 -3.27
C PHE A 182 4.06 5.59 -3.18
N ALA A 183 4.75 5.12 -4.23
CA ALA A 183 6.21 4.99 -4.24
C ALA A 183 6.91 5.91 -5.25
N ASN A 184 6.15 6.56 -6.15
CA ASN A 184 6.63 7.50 -7.16
C ASN A 184 6.65 8.93 -6.61
N TYR A 185 7.43 9.14 -5.55
CA TYR A 185 7.46 10.41 -4.81
C TYR A 185 7.80 11.62 -5.70
N LEU A 186 8.70 11.45 -6.66
CA LEU A 186 9.15 12.50 -7.57
C LEU A 186 8.35 12.59 -8.88
N GLY A 187 7.35 11.72 -9.06
CA GLY A 187 6.51 11.73 -10.26
C GLY A 187 7.24 11.37 -11.55
N ASP A 188 8.13 10.37 -11.51
CA ASP A 188 8.82 9.83 -12.69
C ASP A 188 7.80 9.45 -13.78
N PRO A 189 7.85 10.10 -14.97
CA PRO A 189 6.93 9.81 -16.08
C PRO A 189 7.03 8.38 -16.59
N ALA A 190 8.19 7.73 -16.47
CA ALA A 190 8.39 6.34 -16.89
C ALA A 190 7.65 5.36 -15.98
N VAL A 191 7.42 5.72 -14.71
CA VAL A 191 6.60 4.95 -13.76
C VAL A 191 5.12 5.16 -14.06
N GLN A 192 4.69 6.41 -14.29
CA GLN A 192 3.31 6.76 -14.65
C GLN A 192 2.85 6.08 -15.96
N GLY A 193 3.73 6.04 -16.96
CA GLY A 193 3.46 5.44 -18.27
C GLY A 193 3.19 3.93 -18.25
N ARG A 194 3.47 3.22 -17.14
CA ARG A 194 3.22 1.77 -17.01
C ARG A 194 1.72 1.45 -16.87
N LEU A 195 0.94 2.35 -16.26
CA LEU A 195 -0.52 2.21 -16.16
C LEU A 195 -1.20 2.31 -17.53
N GLY A 196 -0.75 3.26 -18.37
CA GLY A 196 -1.30 3.49 -19.71
C GLY A 196 -1.14 2.32 -20.68
N ARG A 197 -0.18 1.41 -20.42
CA ARG A 197 0.05 0.20 -21.21
C ARG A 197 -0.64 -1.05 -20.63
N GLY A 198 -0.90 -1.09 -19.32
CA GLY A 198 -1.56 -2.22 -18.66
C GLY A 198 -3.08 -2.09 -18.52
N GLY A 199 -3.63 -0.87 -18.59
CA GLY A 199 -5.06 -0.59 -18.41
C GLY A 199 -5.85 -0.20 -19.68
N ARG A 200 -5.20 -0.10 -20.86
CA ARG A 200 -5.87 0.32 -22.11
C ARG A 200 -5.85 -0.68 -23.26
N GLY A 201 -5.51 -1.94 -23.02
CA GLY A 201 -5.67 -2.96 -24.05
C GLY A 201 -4.99 -4.27 -23.69
N ASP A 202 -5.76 -5.22 -23.18
CA ASP A 202 -5.92 -6.53 -23.83
C ASP A 202 -7.06 -7.36 -23.21
N ASP A 203 -7.48 -7.06 -21.98
CA ASP A 203 -8.57 -7.79 -21.34
C ASP A 203 -9.92 -7.15 -21.69
N ARG A 204 -10.39 -7.38 -22.92
CA ARG A 204 -11.83 -7.34 -23.18
C ARG A 204 -12.47 -8.30 -22.18
N LEU A 205 -13.24 -7.74 -21.24
CA LEU A 205 -14.26 -8.43 -20.47
C LEU A 205 -14.87 -9.55 -21.32
N SER A 206 -14.40 -10.78 -21.12
CA SER A 206 -15.09 -11.98 -21.59
C SER A 206 -16.20 -12.21 -20.58
N ALA A 207 -17.19 -11.32 -20.60
CA ALA A 207 -18.49 -11.59 -20.04
C ALA A 207 -19.20 -12.51 -21.04
N ARG A 208 -19.20 -13.80 -20.73
CA ARG A 208 -20.25 -14.73 -21.15
C ARG A 208 -20.98 -15.19 -19.91
#